data_AF-A0A2P4T7K3-F1
#
_entry.id   AF-A0A2P4T7K3-F1
#
_cell.length_a   1.000
_cell.length_b   1.000
_cell.length_c   1.000
_cell.angle_alpha   90.00
_cell.angle_beta   90.00
_cell.angle_gamma   90.00
#
_symmetry.space_group_name_H-M   'P 1'
#
loop_
_entity.id
_entity.type
_entity.pdbx_description
1 polymer ?
#
loop_
_entity_poly.entity_id
_entity_poly.type
_entity_poly.pdbx_seq_one_letter_code
_entity_poly.pdbx_strand_id
1 'polypeptide(L)'
;VAKLTHAISIFTEGILMMKTTLVGIIKVDPKQLLEDGIRKELVKRVALALHRGLIFNPRAKPSELMPKLKEMAATMDGFHRSFEYIQDYVNIYGLKIWQEEVSRIINYNVEQECNNFLRTKIQDWQSIYQSTHIPIPKFTPVDESVTFIGRLCREILRITDPKITCYIDQMNTWYDVKTHQEVTSSRLFSEIQDTLGTFGLNGLDRLLCFMIVKELQNFLSMFQKNVLRDRTVQDTLKALMNAVSPLKGIIANSNKVYSAAIAKTQKIWTAYLDSIMKVGQMQILRRQITNELNYSCRFDSKHLAAALENLNKAILADIEAHYQNPSLPYPKEDNTLLYEITAYLEAAGIHNPLNKSVVQVTDQLVRSLCLLNISQKIPEMPADVVAALMFLEDYIRYTKLPRKVSNAIGNKDIEVFAGTDDCSFLVKRREKVMFELPLGKAGRSLMVA
;
A
#
# COMPACT_ATOMS: atom_id res chain seq x y z
N VAL A 1 -9.17 33.95 -20.54
CA VAL A 1 -9.44 33.91 -19.09
C VAL A 1 -10.55 34.90 -18.70
N ALA A 2 -10.37 36.21 -18.85
CA ALA A 2 -11.36 37.22 -18.43
C ALA A 2 -12.81 36.98 -18.91
N LYS A 3 -13.02 36.60 -20.18
CA LYS A 3 -14.35 36.25 -20.71
C LYS A 3 -15.00 35.06 -19.97
N LEU A 4 -14.20 34.04 -19.62
CA LEU A 4 -14.68 32.86 -18.90
C LEU A 4 -14.99 33.21 -17.43
N THR A 5 -14.12 34.00 -16.79
CA THR A 5 -14.35 34.50 -15.42
C THR A 5 -15.66 35.29 -15.33
N HIS A 6 -15.89 36.21 -16.28
CA HIS A 6 -17.11 36.99 -16.33
C HIS A 6 -18.35 36.11 -16.53
N ALA A 7 -18.28 35.13 -17.43
CA ALA A 7 -19.37 34.18 -17.63
C ALA A 7 -19.68 33.34 -16.38
N ILE A 8 -18.64 32.86 -15.68
CA ILE A 8 -18.80 32.12 -14.42
C ILE A 8 -19.45 33.00 -13.35
N SER A 9 -19.04 34.27 -13.24
CA SER A 9 -19.61 35.22 -12.28
C SER A 9 -21.09 35.48 -12.54
N ILE A 10 -21.48 35.78 -13.79
CA ILE A 10 -22.89 36.01 -14.16
C ILE A 10 -23.71 34.75 -13.91
N PHE A 11 -23.19 33.59 -14.30
CA PHE A 11 -23.90 32.32 -14.12
C PHE A 11 -24.11 32.00 -12.64
N THR A 12 -23.08 32.21 -11.81
CA THR A 12 -23.19 31.97 -10.36
C THR A 12 -24.15 32.95 -9.73
N GLU A 13 -24.10 34.24 -10.08
CA GLU A 13 -25.04 35.24 -9.60
C GLU A 13 -26.49 34.83 -9.93
N GLY A 14 -26.73 34.40 -11.18
CA GLY A 14 -28.03 33.87 -11.59
C GLY A 14 -28.49 32.67 -10.75
N ILE A 15 -27.60 31.71 -10.46
CA ILE A 15 -27.91 30.54 -9.62
C ILE A 15 -28.17 30.93 -8.16
N LEU A 16 -27.41 31.86 -7.60
CA LEU A 16 -27.59 32.31 -6.21
C LEU A 16 -28.89 33.09 -6.02
N MET A 17 -29.40 33.74 -7.06
CA MET A 17 -30.71 34.41 -7.04
C MET A 17 -31.89 33.42 -7.18
N MET A 18 -31.66 32.18 -7.61
CA MET A 18 -32.71 31.18 -7.75
C MET A 18 -33.13 30.65 -6.38
N LYS A 19 -34.45 30.60 -6.15
CA LYS A 19 -35.03 29.97 -4.96
C LYS A 19 -35.10 28.46 -5.14
N THR A 20 -35.06 27.71 -4.04
CA THR A 20 -35.28 26.26 -4.06
C THR A 20 -36.66 25.96 -4.62
N THR A 21 -36.75 25.13 -5.66
CA THR A 21 -38.00 24.78 -6.34
C THR A 21 -38.36 23.31 -6.11
N LEU A 22 -39.65 23.00 -6.08
CA LEU A 22 -40.14 21.63 -6.07
C LEU A 22 -40.39 21.20 -7.52
N VAL A 23 -39.66 20.20 -7.99
CA VAL A 23 -39.87 19.56 -9.30
C VAL A 23 -40.56 18.23 -9.03
N GLY A 24 -41.89 18.23 -9.12
CA GLY A 24 -42.72 17.11 -8.67
C GLY A 24 -42.64 16.96 -7.14
N ILE A 25 -42.12 15.83 -6.66
CA ILE A 25 -41.89 15.55 -5.23
C ILE A 25 -40.46 15.86 -4.77
N ILE A 26 -39.55 16.22 -5.69
CA ILE A 26 -38.12 16.43 -5.38
C ILE A 26 -37.87 17.92 -5.18
N LYS A 27 -37.34 18.28 -4.01
CA LYS A 27 -36.86 19.64 -3.74
C LYS A 27 -35.48 19.82 -4.37
N VAL A 28 -35.36 20.78 -5.28
CA VAL A 28 -34.12 21.12 -5.98
C VAL A 28 -33.55 22.39 -5.37
N ASP A 29 -32.34 22.30 -4.84
CA ASP A 29 -31.52 23.44 -4.46
C ASP A 29 -30.55 23.78 -5.60
N PRO A 30 -30.70 24.94 -6.26
CA PRO A 30 -29.81 25.37 -7.35
C PRO A 30 -28.34 25.40 -6.96
N LYS A 31 -28.01 25.79 -5.72
CA LYS A 31 -26.61 25.86 -5.25
C LYS A 31 -26.02 24.46 -5.13
N GLN A 32 -26.78 23.53 -4.54
CA GLN A 32 -26.35 22.13 -4.41
C GLN A 32 -26.20 21.47 -5.79
N LEU A 33 -27.13 21.75 -6.72
CA LEU A 33 -27.06 21.24 -8.08
C LEU A 33 -25.81 21.73 -8.82
N LEU A 34 -25.42 22.99 -8.62
CA LEU A 34 -24.18 23.54 -9.17
C LEU A 34 -22.95 22.84 -8.60
N GLU A 35 -22.89 22.66 -7.28
CA GLU A 35 -21.78 21.97 -6.62
C GLU A 35 -21.65 20.51 -7.11
N ASP A 36 -22.77 19.77 -7.19
CA ASP A 36 -22.80 18.40 -7.69
C ASP A 36 -22.36 18.32 -9.16
N GLY A 37 -22.77 19.29 -9.98
CA GLY A 37 -22.35 19.41 -11.38
C GLY A 37 -20.83 19.64 -11.52
N ILE A 38 -20.27 20.52 -10.70
CA ILE A 38 -18.83 20.82 -10.66
C ILE A 38 -18.05 19.58 -10.20
N ARG A 39 -18.47 18.93 -9.11
CA ARG A 39 -17.87 17.68 -8.62
C ARG A 39 -17.89 16.58 -9.69
N LYS A 40 -19.02 16.41 -10.38
CA LYS A 40 -19.17 15.41 -11.44
C LYS A 40 -18.23 15.65 -12.63
N GLU A 41 -18.10 16.89 -13.08
CA GLU A 41 -17.19 17.22 -14.17
C GLU A 41 -15.73 17.08 -13.73
N LEU A 42 -15.38 17.48 -12.50
CA LEU A 42 -14.04 17.27 -11.92
C LEU A 42 -13.67 15.78 -11.93
N VAL A 43 -14.54 14.92 -11.41
CA VAL A 43 -14.31 13.46 -11.35
C VAL A 43 -14.08 12.89 -12.73
N LYS A 44 -14.91 13.28 -13.71
CA LYS A 44 -14.77 12.84 -15.09
C LYS A 44 -13.45 13.28 -15.71
N ARG A 45 -13.04 14.55 -15.52
CA ARG A 45 -11.82 15.12 -16.10
C ARG A 45 -10.56 14.51 -15.50
N VAL A 46 -10.49 14.43 -14.17
CA VAL A 46 -9.35 13.85 -13.46
C VAL A 46 -9.20 12.37 -13.78
N ALA A 47 -10.29 11.59 -13.69
CA ALA A 47 -10.23 10.15 -14.00
C ALA A 47 -9.79 9.89 -15.46
N LEU A 48 -10.27 10.70 -16.42
CA LEU A 48 -9.87 10.59 -17.82
C LEU A 48 -8.40 10.99 -18.04
N ALA A 49 -7.94 12.07 -17.39
CA ALA A 49 -6.55 12.52 -17.47
C ALA A 49 -5.60 11.43 -16.95
N LEU A 50 -5.86 10.91 -15.75
CA LEU A 50 -5.09 9.83 -15.14
C LEU A 50 -5.09 8.57 -16.01
N HIS A 51 -6.25 8.19 -16.55
CA HIS A 51 -6.34 7.03 -17.43
C HIS A 51 -5.48 7.20 -18.69
N ARG A 52 -5.53 8.35 -19.35
CA ARG A 52 -4.84 8.59 -20.63
C ARG A 52 -3.35 8.88 -20.49
N GLY A 53 -2.94 9.69 -19.51
CA GLY A 53 -1.54 10.09 -19.42
C GLY A 53 -0.64 8.99 -18.84
N LEU A 54 -1.18 8.11 -17.98
CA LEU A 54 -0.46 6.97 -17.42
C LEU A 54 -0.66 5.69 -18.25
N ILE A 55 -0.51 5.82 -19.57
CA ILE A 55 -0.38 4.70 -20.52
C ILE A 55 1.07 4.66 -20.97
N PHE A 56 1.74 3.53 -20.78
CA PHE A 56 3.16 3.36 -21.09
C PHE A 56 3.34 2.36 -22.24
N ASN A 57 4.35 2.58 -23.08
CA ASN A 57 4.72 1.61 -24.11
C ASN A 57 5.80 0.65 -23.59
N PRO A 58 5.51 -0.66 -23.44
CA PRO A 58 6.49 -1.62 -22.91
C PRO A 58 7.74 -1.78 -23.78
N ARG A 59 7.67 -1.41 -25.07
CA ARG A 59 8.76 -1.53 -26.05
C ARG A 59 9.62 -0.26 -26.15
N ALA A 60 9.29 0.80 -25.43
CA ALA A 60 10.08 2.02 -25.44
C ALA A 60 11.48 1.77 -24.84
N LYS A 61 12.52 2.16 -25.58
CA LYS A 61 13.92 2.04 -25.15
C LYS A 61 14.24 3.02 -24.01
N PRO A 62 14.00 4.33 -24.13
CA PRO A 62 14.01 5.21 -22.97
C PRO A 62 12.71 5.03 -22.17
N SER A 63 12.79 5.14 -20.84
CA SER A 63 11.58 5.15 -20.01
C SER A 63 10.80 6.44 -20.25
N GLU A 64 9.51 6.29 -20.55
CA GLU A 64 8.56 7.40 -20.70
C GLU A 64 7.98 7.86 -19.35
N LEU A 65 8.35 7.19 -18.25
CA LEU A 65 7.75 7.38 -16.94
C LEU A 65 7.89 8.81 -16.41
N MET A 66 9.13 9.30 -16.31
CA MET A 66 9.41 10.63 -15.78
C MET A 66 8.79 11.76 -16.61
N PRO A 67 8.91 11.78 -17.96
CA PRO A 67 8.23 12.78 -18.78
C PRO A 67 6.70 12.78 -18.61
N LYS A 68 6.07 11.59 -18.59
CA LYS A 68 4.61 11.47 -18.42
C LYS A 68 4.14 11.90 -17.03
N LEU A 69 4.90 11.61 -15.99
CA LEU A 69 4.61 12.09 -14.64
C LEU A 69 4.66 13.63 -14.58
N LYS A 70 5.68 14.25 -15.16
CA LYS A 70 5.78 15.72 -15.21
C LYS A 70 4.63 16.38 -15.96
N GLU A 71 4.25 15.83 -17.11
CA GLU A 71 3.09 16.32 -17.87
C GLU A 71 1.79 16.17 -17.08
N MET A 72 1.63 15.04 -16.39
CA MET A 72 0.45 14.80 -15.55
C MET A 72 0.41 15.70 -14.33
N ALA A 73 1.54 15.92 -13.65
CA ALA A 73 1.66 16.84 -12.52
C ALA A 73 1.26 18.26 -12.95
N ALA A 74 1.75 18.75 -14.09
CA ALA A 74 1.34 20.04 -14.64
C ALA A 74 -0.17 20.11 -14.94
N THR A 75 -0.75 19.02 -15.45
CA THR A 75 -2.20 18.93 -15.71
C THR A 75 -3.02 18.98 -14.41
N MET A 76 -2.59 18.24 -13.39
CA MET A 76 -3.25 18.17 -12.07
C MET A 76 -3.13 19.49 -11.31
N ASP A 77 -1.95 20.14 -11.33
CA ASP A 77 -1.74 21.49 -10.78
C ASP A 77 -2.61 22.52 -11.52
N GLY A 78 -2.77 22.39 -12.84
CA GLY A 78 -3.69 23.22 -13.62
C GLY A 78 -5.15 23.10 -13.14
N PHE A 79 -5.63 21.89 -12.82
CA PHE A 79 -6.95 21.70 -12.23
C PHE A 79 -7.04 22.28 -10.82
N HIS A 80 -6.05 22.02 -9.97
CA HIS A 80 -5.99 22.53 -8.60
C HIS A 80 -6.09 24.06 -8.55
N ARG A 81 -5.24 24.76 -9.33
CA ARG A 81 -5.25 26.23 -9.45
C ARG A 81 -6.56 26.77 -10.03
N SER A 82 -7.19 26.02 -10.94
CA SER A 82 -8.50 26.41 -11.47
C SER A 82 -9.56 26.42 -10.37
N PHE A 83 -9.54 25.42 -9.47
CA PHE A 83 -10.45 25.36 -8.33
C PHE A 83 -10.18 26.45 -7.29
N GLU A 84 -8.91 26.75 -7.03
CA GLU A 84 -8.51 27.87 -6.18
C GLU A 84 -9.00 29.21 -6.75
N TYR A 85 -8.93 29.38 -8.07
CA TYR A 85 -9.37 30.61 -8.72
C TYR A 85 -10.89 30.79 -8.72
N ILE A 86 -11.66 29.73 -8.99
CA ILE A 86 -13.14 29.84 -9.10
C ILE A 86 -13.86 29.88 -7.76
N GLN A 87 -13.21 29.50 -6.65
CA GLN A 87 -13.87 29.28 -5.36
C GLN A 87 -14.64 30.53 -4.88
N ASP A 88 -14.05 31.71 -5.05
CA ASP A 88 -14.64 32.98 -4.61
C ASP A 88 -15.79 33.42 -5.51
N TYR A 89 -15.67 33.15 -6.83
CA TYR A 89 -16.73 33.47 -7.79
C TYR A 89 -17.96 32.59 -7.62
N VAL A 90 -17.77 31.34 -7.24
CA VAL A 90 -18.83 30.32 -7.15
C VAL A 90 -19.35 30.16 -5.71
N ASN A 91 -18.65 30.73 -4.71
CA ASN A 91 -18.95 30.61 -3.28
C ASN A 91 -19.07 29.13 -2.84
N ILE A 92 -18.04 28.35 -3.19
CA ILE A 92 -17.86 26.94 -2.83
C ILE A 92 -16.47 26.72 -2.23
N TYR A 93 -16.33 25.68 -1.41
CA TYR A 93 -15.03 25.28 -0.87
C TYR A 93 -14.22 24.48 -1.90
N GLY A 94 -13.59 25.17 -2.85
CA GLY A 94 -12.90 24.55 -3.99
C GLY A 94 -11.80 23.56 -3.57
N LEU A 95 -10.96 23.94 -2.60
CA LEU A 95 -9.90 23.07 -2.09
C LEU A 95 -10.44 21.80 -1.43
N LYS A 96 -11.53 21.91 -0.67
CA LYS A 96 -12.19 20.77 -0.02
C LYS A 96 -12.73 19.79 -1.07
N ILE A 97 -13.43 20.31 -2.07
CA ILE A 97 -13.97 19.51 -3.18
C ILE A 97 -12.83 18.79 -3.93
N TRP A 98 -11.74 19.49 -4.22
CA TRP A 98 -10.57 18.90 -4.85
C TRP A 98 -10.01 17.73 -4.03
N GLN A 99 -9.75 17.93 -2.74
CA GLN A 99 -9.19 16.89 -1.88
C GLN A 99 -10.13 15.68 -1.75
N GLU A 100 -11.42 15.91 -1.53
CA GLU A 100 -12.43 14.85 -1.42
C GLU A 100 -12.52 14.02 -2.71
N GLU A 101 -12.68 14.67 -3.87
CA GLU A 101 -12.90 13.95 -5.12
C GLU A 101 -11.62 13.28 -5.65
N VAL A 102 -10.45 13.92 -5.55
CA VAL A 102 -9.18 13.32 -5.99
C VAL A 102 -8.81 12.12 -5.11
N SER A 103 -8.97 12.23 -3.79
CA SER A 103 -8.78 11.10 -2.87
C SER A 103 -9.71 9.94 -3.22
N ARG A 104 -10.99 10.25 -3.49
CA ARG A 104 -12.00 9.25 -3.86
C ARG A 104 -11.67 8.54 -5.17
N ILE A 105 -11.24 9.26 -6.20
CA ILE A 105 -10.86 8.68 -7.50
C ILE A 105 -9.67 7.75 -7.35
N ILE A 106 -8.61 8.20 -6.68
CA ILE A 106 -7.37 7.41 -6.54
C ILE A 106 -7.64 6.15 -5.72
N ASN A 107 -8.25 6.28 -4.55
CA ASN A 107 -8.51 5.15 -3.67
C ASN A 107 -9.46 4.12 -4.30
N TYR A 108 -10.47 4.56 -5.05
CA TYR A 108 -11.32 3.66 -5.84
C TYR A 108 -10.50 2.84 -6.85
N ASN A 109 -9.63 3.49 -7.63
CA ASN A 109 -8.82 2.79 -8.63
C ASN A 109 -7.81 1.83 -7.97
N VAL A 110 -7.22 2.21 -6.83
CA VAL A 110 -6.36 1.31 -6.03
C VAL A 110 -7.16 0.08 -5.58
N GLU A 111 -8.36 0.26 -5.04
CA GLU A 111 -9.22 -0.84 -4.59
C GLU A 111 -9.56 -1.80 -5.74
N GLN A 112 -9.95 -1.25 -6.89
CA GLN A 112 -10.26 -2.06 -8.08
C GLN A 112 -9.04 -2.80 -8.64
N GLU A 113 -7.82 -2.26 -8.53
CA GLU A 113 -6.60 -2.99 -8.87
C GLU A 113 -6.30 -4.09 -7.84
N CYS A 114 -6.48 -3.79 -6.55
CA CYS A 114 -6.25 -4.74 -5.45
C CYS A 114 -7.23 -5.91 -5.47
N ASN A 115 -8.43 -5.76 -6.05
CA ASN A 115 -9.39 -6.85 -6.25
C ASN A 115 -8.81 -8.05 -7.02
N ASN A 116 -7.75 -7.88 -7.80
CA ASN A 116 -7.06 -8.99 -8.47
C ASN A 116 -6.32 -9.92 -7.49
N PHE A 117 -6.10 -9.48 -6.25
CA PHE A 117 -5.43 -10.23 -5.21
C PHE A 117 -6.39 -10.75 -4.15
N LEU A 118 -7.63 -10.26 -4.09
CA LEU A 118 -8.62 -10.67 -3.10
C LEU A 118 -9.39 -11.91 -3.55
N ARG A 119 -9.73 -12.80 -2.59
CA ARG A 119 -10.63 -13.94 -2.85
C ARG A 119 -12.06 -13.48 -3.09
N THR A 120 -12.55 -12.62 -2.20
CA THR A 120 -13.85 -11.96 -2.32
C THR A 120 -13.63 -10.58 -2.93
N LYS A 121 -14.08 -10.39 -4.16
CA LYS A 121 -13.92 -9.11 -4.88
C LYS A 121 -14.93 -8.10 -4.36
N ILE A 122 -14.45 -6.88 -4.11
CA ILE A 122 -15.30 -5.74 -3.74
C ILE A 122 -15.99 -5.23 -4.99
N GLN A 123 -17.31 -5.37 -5.03
CA GLN A 123 -18.13 -4.90 -6.14
C GLN A 123 -18.36 -3.39 -6.06
N ASP A 124 -18.76 -2.77 -7.16
CA ASP A 124 -18.93 -1.31 -7.22
C ASP A 124 -19.90 -0.76 -6.17
N TRP A 125 -21.02 -1.45 -5.96
CA TRP A 125 -22.03 -1.05 -4.98
C TRP A 125 -21.58 -1.28 -3.53
N GLN A 126 -20.47 -1.99 -3.32
CA GLN A 126 -19.86 -2.23 -2.01
C GLN A 126 -18.71 -1.26 -1.74
N SER A 127 -18.14 -0.64 -2.78
CA SER A 127 -17.03 0.29 -2.65
C SER A 127 -17.46 1.55 -1.91
N ILE A 128 -16.71 1.92 -0.86
CA ILE A 128 -16.95 3.14 -0.09
C ILE A 128 -16.70 4.42 -0.89
N TYR A 129 -15.94 4.31 -1.99
CA TYR A 129 -15.56 5.45 -2.83
C TYR A 129 -16.56 5.69 -3.97
N GLN A 130 -17.41 4.70 -4.27
CA GLN A 130 -18.38 4.82 -5.34
C GLN A 130 -19.66 5.47 -4.84
N SER A 131 -20.05 6.57 -5.48
CA SER A 131 -21.29 7.30 -5.18
C SER A 131 -22.34 7.02 -6.24
N THR A 132 -23.60 6.85 -5.81
CA THR A 132 -24.76 6.74 -6.69
C THR A 132 -25.04 8.03 -7.45
N HIS A 133 -24.75 9.18 -6.83
CA HIS A 133 -25.00 10.50 -7.41
C HIS A 133 -23.87 10.95 -8.35
N ILE A 134 -22.62 10.65 -7.98
CA ILE A 134 -21.42 11.03 -8.74
C ILE A 134 -20.52 9.79 -8.93
N PRO A 135 -20.84 8.91 -9.88
CA PRO A 135 -20.08 7.70 -10.10
C PRO A 135 -18.71 8.01 -10.71
N ILE A 136 -17.69 7.28 -10.26
CA ILE A 136 -16.36 7.33 -10.87
C ILE A 136 -16.43 6.52 -12.18
N PRO A 137 -15.99 7.09 -13.32
CA PRO A 137 -16.04 6.41 -14.60
C PRO A 137 -15.06 5.23 -14.63
N LYS A 138 -15.51 4.15 -15.27
CA LYS A 138 -14.65 3.01 -15.61
C LYS A 138 -14.17 3.14 -17.04
N PHE A 139 -12.94 2.70 -17.26
CA PHE A 139 -12.35 2.62 -18.58
C PHE A 139 -12.02 1.18 -18.91
N THR A 140 -12.02 0.85 -20.20
CA THR A 140 -11.59 -0.47 -20.67
C THR A 140 -10.10 -0.67 -20.35
N PRO A 141 -9.71 -1.83 -19.78
CA PRO A 141 -8.30 -2.17 -19.60
C PRO A 141 -7.53 -2.09 -20.92
N VAL A 142 -6.37 -1.44 -20.88
CA VAL A 142 -5.48 -1.28 -22.05
C VAL A 142 -4.41 -2.39 -22.08
N ASP A 143 -4.10 -2.93 -20.92
CA ASP A 143 -3.09 -3.94 -20.67
C ASP A 143 -3.61 -4.96 -19.63
N GLU A 144 -2.71 -5.75 -19.04
CA GLU A 144 -3.04 -6.64 -17.92
C GLU A 144 -3.53 -5.89 -16.67
N SER A 145 -3.49 -4.54 -16.64
CA SER A 145 -3.82 -3.72 -15.47
C SER A 145 -5.28 -3.31 -15.58
N VAL A 146 -6.01 -3.36 -14.47
CA VAL A 146 -7.41 -2.93 -14.47
C VAL A 146 -7.50 -1.40 -14.54
N THR A 147 -6.56 -0.72 -13.89
CA THR A 147 -6.56 0.72 -13.67
C THR A 147 -5.20 1.35 -14.00
N PHE A 148 -5.13 2.69 -13.93
CA PHE A 148 -3.89 3.42 -14.16
C PHE A 148 -2.83 3.19 -13.06
N ILE A 149 -3.24 2.89 -11.82
CA ILE A 149 -2.31 2.60 -10.72
C ILE A 149 -1.55 1.29 -10.99
N GLY A 150 -2.24 0.27 -11.50
CA GLY A 150 -1.59 -0.98 -11.93
C GLY A 150 -0.55 -0.73 -13.03
N ARG A 151 -0.89 0.10 -14.02
CA ARG A 151 0.04 0.49 -15.11
C ARG A 151 1.27 1.21 -14.57
N LEU A 152 1.06 2.17 -13.68
CA LEU A 152 2.14 2.90 -13.02
C LEU A 152 3.04 1.94 -12.22
N CYS A 153 2.46 1.08 -11.38
CA CYS A 153 3.21 0.13 -10.58
C CYS A 153 4.04 -0.83 -11.44
N ARG A 154 3.48 -1.36 -12.53
CA ARG A 154 4.21 -2.26 -13.42
C ARG A 154 5.31 -1.58 -14.20
N GLU A 155 5.10 -0.33 -14.63
CA GLU A 155 6.16 0.44 -15.27
C GLU A 155 7.32 0.71 -14.31
N ILE A 156 7.03 1.05 -13.05
CA ILE A 156 8.05 1.20 -11.99
C ILE A 156 8.81 -0.11 -11.79
N LEU A 157 8.12 -1.25 -11.72
CA LEU A 157 8.74 -2.57 -11.57
C LEU A 157 9.57 -2.96 -12.80
N ARG A 158 9.16 -2.55 -14.00
CA ARG A 158 9.89 -2.81 -15.24
C ARG A 158 11.23 -2.07 -15.26
N ILE A 159 11.23 -0.78 -14.91
CA ILE A 159 12.47 0.02 -14.93
C ILE A 159 13.40 -0.29 -13.76
N THR A 160 12.89 -0.88 -12.67
CA THR A 160 13.68 -1.28 -11.50
C THR A 160 13.95 -2.79 -11.45
N ASP A 161 13.80 -3.50 -12.57
CA ASP A 161 13.98 -4.95 -12.62
C ASP A 161 15.40 -5.33 -12.15
N PRO A 162 15.53 -6.19 -11.12
CA PRO A 162 16.81 -6.54 -10.53
C PRO A 162 17.70 -7.40 -11.44
N LYS A 163 17.20 -7.87 -12.59
CA LYS A 163 18.00 -8.57 -13.61
C LYS A 163 18.84 -7.62 -14.47
N ILE A 164 18.41 -6.36 -14.60
CA ILE A 164 19.05 -5.36 -15.45
C ILE A 164 19.52 -4.13 -14.67
N THR A 165 19.00 -3.92 -13.46
CA THR A 165 19.35 -2.78 -12.60
C THR A 165 19.95 -3.21 -11.28
N CYS A 166 20.77 -2.34 -10.70
CA CYS A 166 21.33 -2.44 -9.37
C CYS A 166 20.92 -1.22 -8.54
N TYR A 167 20.47 -1.45 -7.31
CA TYR A 167 20.11 -0.38 -6.39
C TYR A 167 21.25 -0.10 -5.41
N ILE A 168 21.63 1.18 -5.29
CA ILE A 168 22.68 1.63 -4.35
C ILE A 168 22.01 2.37 -3.20
N ASP A 169 22.04 1.76 -2.01
CA ASP A 169 21.39 2.26 -0.80
C ASP A 169 21.89 3.65 -0.37
N GLN A 170 23.21 3.86 -0.42
CA GLN A 170 23.83 5.13 -0.01
C GLN A 170 23.42 6.31 -0.89
N MET A 171 23.03 6.04 -2.14
CA MET A 171 22.63 7.07 -3.11
C MET A 171 21.11 7.15 -3.29
N ASN A 172 20.35 6.16 -2.82
CA ASN A 172 18.92 5.99 -3.10
C ASN A 172 18.59 6.00 -4.62
N THR A 173 19.45 5.35 -5.41
CA THR A 173 19.40 5.41 -6.88
C THR A 173 19.58 4.02 -7.50
N TRP A 174 18.86 3.79 -8.60
CA TRP A 174 18.98 2.63 -9.46
C TRP A 174 19.87 2.93 -10.66
N TYR A 175 20.80 2.02 -10.95
CA TYR A 175 21.71 2.09 -12.07
C TYR A 175 21.54 0.88 -12.98
N ASP A 176 21.70 1.07 -14.27
CA ASP A 176 21.74 -0.02 -15.24
C ASP A 176 23.06 -0.80 -15.06
N VAL A 177 22.97 -2.13 -14.98
CA VAL A 177 24.13 -3.00 -14.71
C VAL A 177 25.14 -2.99 -15.86
N LYS A 178 24.70 -2.73 -17.10
CA LYS A 178 25.56 -2.77 -18.29
C LYS A 178 26.15 -1.40 -18.63
N THR A 179 25.33 -0.36 -18.57
CA THR A 179 25.74 1.00 -18.97
C THR A 179 26.23 1.84 -17.80
N HIS A 180 25.98 1.41 -16.56
CA HIS A 180 26.24 2.16 -15.33
C HIS A 180 25.55 3.53 -15.27
N GLN A 181 24.56 3.77 -16.14
CA GLN A 181 23.80 5.02 -16.14
C GLN A 181 22.68 4.98 -15.09
N GLU A 182 22.37 6.15 -14.52
CA GLU A 182 21.22 6.31 -13.63
C GLU A 182 19.93 6.03 -14.41
N VAL A 183 19.13 5.10 -13.89
CA VAL A 183 17.81 4.75 -14.43
C VAL A 183 16.74 5.57 -13.72
N THR A 184 16.76 5.58 -12.40
CA THR A 184 15.82 6.33 -11.57
C THR A 184 16.38 6.54 -10.16
N SER A 185 15.85 7.51 -9.42
CA SER A 185 16.28 7.90 -8.07
C SER A 185 15.08 8.19 -7.18
N SER A 186 15.31 8.54 -5.91
CA SER A 186 14.27 8.95 -4.96
C SER A 186 13.32 10.03 -5.51
N ARG A 187 13.80 10.88 -6.43
CA ARG A 187 13.01 11.92 -7.13
C ARG A 187 11.77 11.38 -7.83
N LEU A 188 11.78 10.13 -8.26
CA LEU A 188 10.61 9.48 -8.85
C LEU A 188 9.40 9.53 -7.89
N PHE A 189 9.62 9.31 -6.60
CA PHE A 189 8.53 9.27 -5.63
C PHE A 189 8.00 10.67 -5.33
N SER A 190 8.85 11.69 -5.32
CA SER A 190 8.43 13.10 -5.25
C SER A 190 7.56 13.47 -6.45
N GLU A 191 7.94 13.08 -7.67
CA GLU A 191 7.15 13.38 -8.88
C GLU A 191 5.82 12.60 -8.91
N ILE A 192 5.80 11.37 -8.40
CA ILE A 192 4.55 10.63 -8.19
C ILE A 192 3.66 11.35 -7.17
N GLN A 193 4.25 11.88 -6.10
CA GLN A 193 3.53 12.65 -5.10
C GLN A 193 2.96 13.94 -5.67
N ASP A 194 3.71 14.67 -6.49
CA ASP A 194 3.21 15.89 -7.15
C ASP A 194 2.06 15.57 -8.12
N THR A 195 2.06 14.37 -8.70
CA THR A 195 1.04 13.93 -9.66
C THR A 195 -0.23 13.39 -9.00
N LEU A 196 -0.09 12.50 -8.01
CA LEU A 196 -1.18 11.71 -7.42
C LEU A 196 -1.43 12.04 -5.94
N GLY A 197 -0.64 12.92 -5.35
CA GLY A 197 -0.66 13.21 -3.93
C GLY A 197 -0.20 12.03 -3.07
N THR A 198 -0.36 12.21 -1.76
CA THR A 198 -0.08 11.17 -0.76
C THR A 198 -0.95 9.92 -0.95
N PHE A 199 -2.16 10.07 -1.50
CA PHE A 199 -3.06 8.95 -1.81
C PHE A 199 -2.48 8.00 -2.87
N GLY A 200 -1.79 8.54 -3.88
CA GLY A 200 -1.14 7.72 -4.91
C GLY A 200 -0.02 6.87 -4.36
N LEU A 201 0.85 7.47 -3.55
CA LEU A 201 1.96 6.78 -2.88
C LEU A 201 1.46 5.70 -1.91
N ASN A 202 0.47 6.01 -1.06
CA ASN A 202 -0.17 5.02 -0.18
C ASN A 202 -0.83 3.88 -0.98
N GLY A 203 -1.48 4.21 -2.10
CA GLY A 203 -2.08 3.24 -2.99
C GLY A 203 -1.06 2.29 -3.63
N LEU A 204 0.08 2.82 -4.08
CA LEU A 204 1.20 2.03 -4.59
C LEU A 204 1.81 1.14 -3.51
N ASP A 205 2.00 1.64 -2.29
CA ASP A 205 2.50 0.82 -1.17
C ASP A 205 1.57 -0.37 -0.88
N ARG A 206 0.26 -0.12 -0.83
CA ARG A 206 -0.76 -1.16 -0.63
C ARG A 206 -0.73 -2.19 -1.75
N LEU A 207 -0.65 -1.76 -3.01
CA LEU A 207 -0.57 -2.66 -4.16
C LEU A 207 0.70 -3.52 -4.11
N LEU A 208 1.86 -2.92 -3.84
CA LEU A 208 3.13 -3.62 -3.67
C LEU A 208 3.07 -4.63 -2.52
N CYS A 209 2.38 -4.30 -1.42
CA CYS A 209 2.15 -5.22 -0.31
C CYS A 209 1.39 -6.48 -0.79
N PHE A 210 0.31 -6.33 -1.55
CA PHE A 210 -0.42 -7.47 -2.11
C PHE A 210 0.41 -8.29 -3.11
N MET A 211 1.22 -7.62 -3.93
CA MET A 211 2.13 -8.28 -4.87
C MET A 211 3.20 -9.10 -4.14
N ILE A 212 3.76 -8.58 -3.04
CA ILE A 212 4.71 -9.30 -2.18
C ILE A 212 4.05 -10.54 -1.59
N VAL A 213 2.85 -10.41 -0.99
CA VAL A 213 2.12 -11.55 -0.41
C VAL A 213 1.85 -12.63 -1.46
N LYS A 214 1.44 -12.25 -2.67
CA LYS A 214 1.23 -13.20 -3.78
C LYS A 214 2.52 -13.91 -4.20
N GLU A 215 3.63 -13.16 -4.33
CA GLU A 215 4.92 -13.75 -4.71
C GLU A 215 5.44 -14.71 -3.64
N LEU A 216 5.24 -14.40 -2.37
CA LEU A 216 5.58 -15.29 -1.26
C LEU A 216 4.73 -16.56 -1.25
N GLN A 217 3.44 -16.47 -1.57
CA GLN A 217 2.58 -17.65 -1.72
C GLN A 217 2.99 -18.53 -2.91
N ASN A 218 3.39 -17.90 -4.02
CA ASN A 218 3.97 -18.61 -5.16
C ASN A 218 5.27 -19.31 -4.76
N PHE A 219 6.12 -18.61 -4.00
CA PHE A 219 7.36 -19.16 -3.46
C PHE A 219 7.11 -20.37 -2.55
N LEU A 220 6.14 -20.29 -1.63
CA LEU A 220 5.78 -21.41 -0.77
C LEU A 220 5.23 -22.59 -1.56
N SER A 221 4.38 -22.32 -2.55
CA SER A 221 3.84 -23.36 -3.44
C SER A 221 4.94 -24.04 -4.25
N MET A 222 5.93 -23.28 -4.72
CA MET A 222 7.12 -23.77 -5.41
C MET A 222 7.96 -24.62 -4.47
N PHE A 223 8.25 -24.14 -3.25
CA PHE A 223 9.03 -24.85 -2.24
C PHE A 223 8.38 -26.17 -1.84
N GLN A 224 7.06 -26.18 -1.63
CA GLN A 224 6.32 -27.41 -1.33
C GLN A 224 6.41 -28.43 -2.47
N LYS A 225 6.29 -28.00 -3.73
CA LYS A 225 6.33 -28.90 -4.89
C LYS A 225 7.73 -29.41 -5.21
N ASN A 226 8.72 -28.53 -5.20
CA ASN A 226 10.06 -28.83 -5.71
C ASN A 226 11.03 -29.32 -4.62
N VAL A 227 10.77 -28.98 -3.35
CA VAL A 227 11.65 -29.36 -2.22
C VAL A 227 10.97 -30.39 -1.34
N LEU A 228 9.74 -30.13 -0.88
CA LEU A 228 9.08 -31.01 0.08
C LEU A 228 8.48 -32.29 -0.52
N ARG A 229 8.15 -32.31 -1.82
CA ARG A 229 7.65 -33.52 -2.49
C ARG A 229 8.72 -34.33 -3.20
N ASP A 230 9.91 -33.76 -3.42
CA ASP A 230 11.01 -34.45 -4.07
C ASP A 230 11.87 -35.19 -3.02
N ARG A 231 11.68 -36.50 -2.93
CA ARG A 231 12.44 -37.37 -2.02
C ARG A 231 13.95 -37.25 -2.24
N THR A 232 14.40 -37.10 -3.48
CA THR A 232 15.83 -37.04 -3.80
C THR A 232 16.49 -35.77 -3.27
N VAL A 233 15.77 -34.64 -3.33
CA VAL A 233 16.19 -33.37 -2.75
C VAL A 233 16.22 -33.47 -1.24
N GLN A 234 15.17 -34.01 -0.62
CA GLN A 234 15.11 -34.19 0.83
C GLN A 234 16.25 -35.05 1.37
N ASP A 235 16.52 -36.19 0.73
CA ASP A 235 17.59 -37.09 1.16
C ASP A 235 18.97 -36.43 0.98
N THR A 236 19.13 -35.61 -0.07
CA THR A 236 20.35 -34.84 -0.30
C THR A 236 20.56 -33.73 0.73
N LEU A 237 19.50 -32.99 1.10
CA LEU A 237 19.58 -31.95 2.13
C LEU A 237 19.85 -32.55 3.51
N LYS A 238 19.21 -33.68 3.86
CA LYS A 238 19.50 -34.44 5.08
C LYS A 238 20.95 -34.93 5.13
N ALA A 239 21.46 -35.47 4.02
CA ALA A 239 22.85 -35.91 3.93
C ALA A 239 23.83 -34.74 4.09
N LEU A 240 23.54 -33.58 3.51
CA LEU A 240 24.32 -32.36 3.68
C LEU A 240 24.31 -31.90 5.14
N MET A 241 23.15 -31.85 5.78
CA MET A 241 23.01 -31.45 7.17
C MET A 241 23.80 -32.35 8.11
N ASN A 242 23.77 -33.67 7.88
CA ASN A 242 24.55 -34.63 8.64
C ASN A 242 26.07 -34.46 8.42
N ALA A 243 26.49 -34.11 7.20
CA ALA A 243 27.91 -33.88 6.88
C ALA A 243 28.44 -32.54 7.43
N VAL A 244 27.56 -31.55 7.63
CA VAL A 244 27.88 -30.22 8.17
C VAL A 244 27.74 -30.18 9.70
N SER A 245 27.11 -31.19 10.31
CA SER A 245 26.97 -31.30 11.76
C SER A 245 28.21 -31.93 12.40
N PRO A 246 28.83 -31.33 13.44
CA PRO A 246 28.43 -30.07 14.10
C PRO A 246 28.82 -28.82 13.30
N LEU A 247 27.96 -27.80 13.29
CA LEU A 247 28.08 -26.53 12.53
C LEU A 247 29.40 -25.75 12.75
N LYS A 248 30.18 -26.11 13.77
CA LYS A 248 31.48 -25.50 14.12
C LYS A 248 32.69 -26.36 13.72
N GLY A 249 32.48 -27.52 13.10
CA GLY A 249 33.53 -28.44 12.67
C GLY A 249 34.07 -28.13 11.26
N ILE A 250 35.32 -28.51 11.00
CA ILE A 250 35.90 -28.46 9.65
C ILE A 250 35.43 -29.70 8.90
N ILE A 251 34.72 -29.50 7.79
CA ILE A 251 34.20 -30.59 6.95
C ILE A 251 35.34 -31.17 6.12
N ALA A 252 35.63 -32.46 6.31
CA ALA A 252 36.59 -33.18 5.47
C ALA A 252 36.07 -33.27 4.02
N ASN A 253 36.89 -32.94 3.03
CA ASN A 253 36.52 -32.91 1.60
C ASN A 253 35.33 -31.99 1.27
N SER A 254 35.32 -30.79 1.87
CA SER A 254 34.31 -29.74 1.68
C SER A 254 33.90 -29.52 0.22
N ASN A 255 34.86 -29.39 -0.69
CA ASN A 255 34.61 -29.17 -2.12
C ASN A 255 33.74 -30.28 -2.75
N LYS A 256 33.97 -31.55 -2.40
CA LYS A 256 33.20 -32.67 -2.93
C LYS A 256 31.79 -32.70 -2.36
N VAL A 257 31.64 -32.44 -1.06
CA VAL A 257 30.35 -32.44 -0.36
C VAL A 257 29.45 -31.30 -0.88
N TYR A 258 29.97 -30.08 -0.90
CA TYR A 258 29.21 -28.92 -1.38
C TYR A 258 28.91 -28.99 -2.87
N SER A 259 29.87 -29.39 -3.71
CA SER A 259 29.63 -29.49 -5.16
C SER A 259 28.57 -30.54 -5.50
N ALA A 260 28.56 -31.68 -4.80
CA ALA A 260 27.56 -32.73 -4.99
C ALA A 260 26.15 -32.26 -4.55
N ALA A 261 26.06 -31.50 -3.45
CA ALA A 261 24.79 -30.93 -3.00
C ALA A 261 24.28 -29.85 -3.97
N ILE A 262 25.13 -28.91 -4.37
CA ILE A 262 24.78 -27.83 -5.31
C ILE A 262 24.28 -28.41 -6.63
N ALA A 263 24.98 -29.42 -7.18
CA ALA A 263 24.57 -30.06 -8.44
C ALA A 263 23.19 -30.72 -8.35
N LYS A 264 22.87 -31.34 -7.21
CA LYS A 264 21.58 -32.01 -6.99
C LYS A 264 20.43 -31.03 -6.67
N THR A 265 20.72 -29.85 -6.12
CA THR A 265 19.71 -28.83 -5.78
C THR A 265 19.63 -27.67 -6.77
N GLN A 266 20.37 -27.73 -7.89
CA GLN A 266 20.52 -26.60 -8.82
C GLN A 266 19.21 -26.06 -9.39
N LYS A 267 18.20 -26.93 -9.58
CA LYS A 267 16.88 -26.56 -10.11
C LYS A 267 16.06 -25.67 -9.16
N ILE A 268 16.41 -25.64 -7.87
CA ILE A 268 15.69 -24.87 -6.84
C ILE A 268 16.22 -23.44 -6.79
N TRP A 269 17.55 -23.27 -6.95
CA TRP A 269 18.23 -21.99 -6.71
C TRP A 269 17.84 -20.89 -7.66
N THR A 270 17.60 -21.19 -8.95
CA THR A 270 17.20 -20.18 -9.93
C THR A 270 15.82 -19.62 -9.63
N ALA A 271 14.85 -20.49 -9.36
CA ALA A 271 13.49 -20.09 -8.98
C ALA A 271 13.46 -19.35 -7.62
N TYR A 272 14.24 -19.82 -6.65
CA TYR A 272 14.41 -19.19 -5.34
C TYR A 272 14.97 -17.76 -5.47
N LEU A 273 16.05 -17.61 -6.25
CA LEU A 273 16.71 -16.32 -6.47
C LEU A 273 15.77 -15.34 -7.17
N ASP A 274 15.07 -15.78 -8.23
CA ASP A 274 14.10 -14.94 -8.95
C ASP A 274 12.98 -14.43 -8.04
N SER A 275 12.40 -15.28 -7.18
CA SER A 275 11.35 -14.86 -6.24
C SER A 275 11.87 -13.90 -5.17
N ILE A 276 13.05 -14.14 -4.60
CA ILE A 276 13.62 -13.26 -3.58
C ILE A 276 14.05 -11.92 -4.14
N MET A 277 14.64 -11.90 -5.35
CA MET A 277 14.99 -10.64 -6.01
C MET A 277 13.75 -9.79 -6.28
N LYS A 278 12.63 -10.39 -6.71
CA LYS A 278 11.35 -9.68 -6.87
C LYS A 278 10.81 -9.14 -5.56
N VAL A 279 10.81 -9.94 -4.50
CA VAL A 279 10.37 -9.49 -3.17
C VAL A 279 11.27 -8.35 -2.68
N GLY A 280 12.59 -8.50 -2.82
CA GLY A 280 13.57 -7.47 -2.45
C GLY A 280 13.35 -6.15 -3.20
N GLN A 281 13.15 -6.21 -4.52
CA GLN A 281 12.81 -5.05 -5.35
C GLN A 281 11.56 -4.32 -4.81
N MET A 282 10.47 -5.06 -4.58
CA MET A 282 9.22 -4.47 -4.06
C MET A 282 9.42 -3.88 -2.65
N GLN A 283 10.20 -4.52 -1.78
CA GLN A 283 10.50 -3.99 -0.44
C GLN A 283 11.30 -2.68 -0.50
N ILE A 284 12.30 -2.60 -1.39
CA ILE A 284 13.08 -1.37 -1.57
C ILE A 284 12.17 -0.23 -2.05
N LEU A 285 11.28 -0.50 -3.01
CA LEU A 285 10.32 0.49 -3.50
C LEU A 285 9.39 0.97 -2.36
N ARG A 286 8.83 0.07 -1.57
CA ARG A 286 7.99 0.42 -0.41
C ARG A 286 8.73 1.27 0.62
N ARG A 287 10.01 0.97 0.87
CA ARG A 287 10.87 1.78 1.74
C ARG A 287 11.06 3.19 1.20
N GLN A 288 11.29 3.34 -0.10
CA GLN A 288 11.42 4.67 -0.71
C GLN A 288 10.10 5.46 -0.68
N ILE A 289 8.96 4.80 -0.93
CA ILE A 289 7.63 5.41 -0.77
C ILE A 289 7.43 5.92 0.67
N THR A 290 7.77 5.08 1.66
CA THR A 290 7.63 5.45 3.08
C THR A 290 8.53 6.62 3.45
N ASN A 291 9.76 6.65 2.95
CA ASN A 291 10.68 7.76 3.16
C ASN A 291 10.12 9.08 2.60
N GLU A 292 9.54 9.05 1.40
CA GLU A 292 8.94 10.23 0.76
C GLU A 292 7.71 10.72 1.52
N LEU A 293 6.80 9.81 1.90
CA LEU A 293 5.63 10.13 2.73
C LEU A 293 6.02 10.76 4.07
N ASN A 294 7.05 10.23 4.72
CA ASN A 294 7.57 10.75 5.98
C ASN A 294 8.18 12.14 5.80
N TYR A 295 8.99 12.30 4.75
CA TYR A 295 9.61 13.58 4.41
C TYR A 295 8.56 14.67 4.16
N SER A 296 7.57 14.40 3.31
CA SER A 296 6.47 15.35 3.06
C SER A 296 5.63 15.61 4.30
N CYS A 297 5.26 14.58 5.07
CA CYS A 297 4.46 14.78 6.30
C CYS A 297 5.17 15.69 7.30
N ARG A 298 6.49 15.51 7.48
CA ARG A 298 7.31 16.36 8.34
C ARG A 298 7.52 17.76 7.79
N PHE A 299 7.48 17.94 6.47
CA PHE A 299 7.61 19.26 5.86
C PHE A 299 6.28 20.04 5.94
N ASP A 300 5.19 19.44 5.49
CA ASP A 300 3.87 20.07 5.32
C ASP A 300 3.06 20.11 6.63
N SER A 301 3.22 19.13 7.51
CA SER A 301 2.36 18.93 8.68
C SER A 301 3.15 18.55 9.95
N LYS A 302 4.13 19.39 10.30
CA LYS A 302 5.03 19.21 11.47
C LYS A 302 4.32 18.83 12.77
N HIS A 303 3.23 19.52 13.10
CA HIS A 303 2.50 19.28 14.35
C HIS A 303 1.78 17.93 14.34
N LEU A 304 1.20 17.53 13.21
CA LEU A 304 0.55 16.23 13.06
C LEU A 304 1.60 15.11 13.15
N ALA A 305 2.73 15.26 12.46
CA ALA A 305 3.82 14.29 12.52
C ALA A 305 4.33 14.10 13.96
N ALA A 306 4.59 15.19 14.68
CA ALA A 306 5.01 15.13 16.08
C ALA A 306 3.96 14.50 17.00
N ALA A 307 2.68 14.84 16.82
CA ALA A 307 1.59 14.25 17.59
C ALA A 307 1.46 12.74 17.34
N LEU A 308 1.51 12.30 16.08
CA LEU A 308 1.46 10.88 15.72
C LEU A 308 2.67 10.11 16.24
N GLU A 309 3.88 10.67 16.14
CA GLU A 309 5.08 10.05 16.70
C GLU A 309 5.01 9.89 18.22
N ASN A 310 4.56 10.93 18.92
CA ASN A 310 4.41 10.89 20.38
C ASN A 310 3.32 9.91 20.81
N LEU A 311 2.19 9.89 20.09
CA LEU A 311 1.10 8.95 20.36
C LEU A 311 1.54 7.50 20.12
N ASN A 312 2.25 7.24 19.02
CA ASN A 312 2.79 5.92 18.74
C ASN A 312 3.79 5.47 19.83
N LYS A 313 4.72 6.35 20.23
CA LYS A 313 5.67 6.05 21.32
C LYS A 313 4.97 5.78 22.65
N ALA A 314 3.95 6.57 22.99
CA ALA A 314 3.19 6.38 24.22
C ALA A 314 2.46 5.02 24.23
N ILE A 315 1.77 4.68 23.14
CA ILE A 315 1.06 3.40 23.01
C ILE A 315 2.03 2.22 23.09
N LEU A 316 3.19 2.31 22.41
CA LEU A 316 4.20 1.26 22.48
C LEU A 316 4.76 1.10 23.89
N ALA A 317 5.01 2.20 24.60
CA ALA A 317 5.47 2.18 25.99
C ALA A 317 4.42 1.55 26.93
N ASP A 318 3.13 1.87 26.75
CA ASP A 318 2.04 1.28 27.53
C ASP A 318 1.92 -0.23 27.28
N ILE A 319 2.06 -0.66 26.03
CA ILE A 319 2.08 -2.08 25.64
C ILE A 319 3.27 -2.80 26.29
N GLU A 320 4.46 -2.23 26.23
CA GLU A 320 5.66 -2.79 26.87
C GLU A 320 5.52 -2.88 28.38
N ALA A 321 4.96 -1.85 29.02
CA ALA A 321 4.70 -1.82 30.45
C ALA A 321 3.70 -2.91 30.87
N HIS A 322 2.63 -3.14 30.09
CA HIS A 322 1.71 -4.25 30.31
C HIS A 322 2.38 -5.62 30.21
N TYR A 323 3.30 -5.82 29.26
CA TYR A 323 4.05 -7.07 29.18
C TYR A 323 4.98 -7.30 30.37
N GLN A 324 5.49 -6.24 30.99
CA GLN A 324 6.28 -6.32 32.22
C GLN A 324 5.40 -6.53 33.46
N ASN A 325 4.21 -5.90 33.48
CA ASN A 325 3.26 -6.03 34.56
C ASN A 325 1.82 -6.21 34.02
N PRO A 326 1.26 -7.43 34.04
CA PRO A 326 -0.06 -7.74 33.50
C PRO A 326 -1.23 -6.97 34.14
N SER A 327 -1.01 -6.27 35.26
CA SER A 327 -2.03 -5.44 35.91
C SER A 327 -2.28 -4.09 35.21
N LEU A 328 -1.38 -3.67 34.30
CA LEU A 328 -1.50 -2.41 33.57
C LEU A 328 -2.48 -2.51 32.39
N PRO A 329 -3.04 -1.41 31.88
CA PRO A 329 -4.01 -1.46 30.79
C PRO A 329 -3.37 -1.89 29.46
N TYR A 330 -4.05 -2.78 28.74
CA TYR A 330 -3.72 -3.17 27.36
C TYR A 330 -4.91 -2.84 26.45
N PRO A 331 -4.69 -2.32 25.22
CA PRO A 331 -5.77 -2.11 24.27
C PRO A 331 -6.39 -3.48 23.92
N LYS A 332 -7.58 -3.77 24.46
CA LYS A 332 -8.32 -5.01 24.15
C LYS A 332 -8.59 -5.12 22.65
N GLU A 333 -8.77 -6.35 22.13
CA GLU A 333 -9.02 -6.61 20.70
C GLU A 333 -10.27 -5.90 20.14
N ASP A 334 -11.23 -5.56 21.01
CA ASP A 334 -12.43 -4.78 20.65
C ASP A 334 -12.14 -3.28 20.46
N ASN A 335 -10.96 -2.79 20.84
CA ASN A 335 -10.59 -1.39 20.73
C ASN A 335 -10.11 -1.05 19.32
N THR A 336 -10.82 -0.14 18.63
CA THR A 336 -10.49 0.29 17.27
C THR A 336 -9.29 1.23 17.19
N LEU A 337 -8.79 1.71 18.34
CA LEU A 337 -7.71 2.70 18.44
C LEU A 337 -6.47 2.30 17.64
N LEU A 338 -5.99 1.06 17.80
CA LEU A 338 -4.79 0.60 17.10
C LEU A 338 -4.99 0.58 15.58
N TYR A 339 -6.18 0.20 15.12
CA TYR A 339 -6.51 0.17 13.69
C TYR A 339 -6.55 1.57 13.10
N GLU A 340 -7.24 2.51 13.77
CA GLU A 340 -7.36 3.89 13.30
C GLU A 340 -6.01 4.60 13.26
N ILE A 341 -5.21 4.46 14.33
CA ILE A 341 -3.86 5.05 14.38
C ILE A 341 -2.95 4.44 13.32
N THR A 342 -3.04 3.14 13.07
CA THR A 342 -2.24 2.47 12.04
C THR A 342 -2.48 3.10 10.66
N ALA A 343 -3.72 3.42 10.31
CA ALA A 343 -4.04 4.08 9.05
C ALA A 343 -3.37 5.47 8.94
N TYR A 344 -3.36 6.25 10.04
CA TYR A 344 -2.68 7.55 10.07
C TYR A 344 -1.15 7.42 10.03
N LEU A 345 -0.57 6.45 10.72
CA LEU A 345 0.87 6.18 10.71
C LEU A 345 1.34 5.71 9.33
N GLU A 346 0.53 4.91 8.63
CA GLU A 346 0.80 4.50 7.26
C GLU A 346 0.78 5.69 6.30
N ALA A 347 -0.26 6.51 6.38
CA ALA A 347 -0.38 7.71 5.56
C ALA A 347 0.74 8.72 5.80
N ALA A 348 1.28 8.78 7.03
CA ALA A 348 2.39 9.64 7.42
C ALA A 348 3.77 9.03 7.15
N GLY A 349 3.87 7.79 6.67
CA GLY A 349 5.16 7.10 6.51
C GLY A 349 5.89 6.82 7.83
N ILE A 350 5.16 6.74 8.96
CA ILE A 350 5.70 6.42 10.30
C ILE A 350 5.46 4.93 10.57
N HIS A 351 5.98 4.08 9.69
CA HIS A 351 5.94 2.62 9.84
C HIS A 351 7.16 2.00 9.17
N ASN A 352 7.42 0.72 9.43
CA ASN A 352 8.52 0.00 8.78
C ASN A 352 7.95 -1.07 7.82
N PRO A 353 8.04 -0.85 6.49
CA PRO A 353 7.51 -1.76 5.48
C PRO A 353 8.08 -3.19 5.56
N LEU A 354 9.35 -3.32 5.98
CA LEU A 354 10.01 -4.61 6.07
C LEU A 354 9.31 -5.51 7.11
N ASN A 355 8.91 -4.94 8.25
CA ASN A 355 8.35 -5.74 9.34
C ASN A 355 6.92 -6.18 9.08
N LYS A 356 6.08 -5.30 8.52
CA LYS A 356 4.67 -5.61 8.26
C LYS A 356 4.52 -6.78 7.27
N SER A 357 5.41 -6.84 6.28
CA SER A 357 5.47 -7.92 5.28
C SER A 357 5.98 -9.23 5.88
N VAL A 358 7.07 -9.16 6.66
CA VAL A 358 7.75 -10.33 7.24
C VAL A 358 6.89 -11.04 8.26
N VAL A 359 6.10 -10.33 9.06
CA VAL A 359 5.21 -10.94 10.06
C VAL A 359 4.12 -11.78 9.39
N GLN A 360 3.57 -11.32 8.28
CA GLN A 360 2.61 -12.09 7.48
C GLN A 360 3.25 -13.31 6.82
N VAL A 361 4.49 -13.17 6.34
CA VAL A 361 5.29 -14.30 5.85
C VAL A 361 5.44 -15.34 6.96
N THR A 362 5.76 -14.90 8.18
CA THR A 362 6.01 -15.80 9.31
C THR A 362 4.72 -16.51 9.76
N ASP A 363 3.60 -15.80 9.89
CA ASP A 363 2.32 -16.43 10.28
C ASP A 363 1.80 -17.35 9.18
N GLN A 364 1.95 -17.00 7.89
CA GLN A 364 1.52 -17.86 6.78
C GLN A 364 2.44 -19.07 6.57
N LEU A 365 3.75 -18.94 6.81
CA LEU A 365 4.68 -20.07 6.90
C LEU A 365 4.35 -20.95 8.10
N VAL A 366 4.17 -20.39 9.29
CA VAL A 366 3.82 -21.15 10.49
C VAL A 366 2.48 -21.86 10.31
N ARG A 367 1.43 -21.20 9.78
CA ARG A 367 0.13 -21.83 9.50
C ARG A 367 0.21 -22.90 8.41
N SER A 368 0.96 -22.67 7.33
CA SER A 368 1.14 -23.69 6.27
C SER A 368 1.98 -24.89 6.74
N LEU A 369 2.93 -24.67 7.65
CA LEU A 369 3.68 -25.72 8.34
C LEU A 369 2.85 -26.43 9.42
N CYS A 370 1.97 -25.71 10.13
CA CYS A 370 1.03 -26.27 11.12
C CYS A 370 -0.07 -27.10 10.46
N LEU A 371 -0.59 -26.69 9.29
CA LEU A 371 -1.55 -27.48 8.52
C LEU A 371 -0.92 -28.77 7.96
N LEU A 372 0.39 -28.77 7.71
CA LEU A 372 1.16 -29.98 7.37
C LEU A 372 1.38 -30.92 8.57
N ASN A 373 1.14 -30.46 9.81
CA ASN A 373 1.29 -31.26 11.04
C ASN A 373 -0.02 -31.92 11.52
N ILE A 374 -1.17 -31.66 10.89
CA ILE A 374 -2.46 -32.28 11.29
C ILE A 374 -2.67 -33.64 10.59
N SER A 375 -1.85 -34.01 9.59
CA SER A 375 -1.88 -35.34 9.00
C SER A 375 -0.57 -36.08 9.27
N GLN A 376 -0.64 -36.97 10.26
CA GLN A 376 0.31 -38.03 10.63
C GLN A 376 1.40 -37.67 11.68
N LYS A 377 1.24 -38.32 12.84
CA LYS A 377 2.24 -38.70 13.86
C LYS A 377 3.66 -38.07 13.71
N ILE A 378 3.93 -37.12 14.61
CA ILE A 378 5.22 -36.56 15.08
C ILE A 378 6.38 -37.61 15.02
N PRO A 379 7.61 -37.29 14.57
CA PRO A 379 8.47 -36.30 15.25
C PRO A 379 9.35 -35.35 14.41
N GLU A 380 9.62 -34.21 15.04
CA GLU A 380 10.63 -33.19 14.76
C GLU A 380 10.50 -32.44 13.42
N MET A 381 10.26 -31.12 13.53
CA MET A 381 10.45 -30.19 12.42
C MET A 381 11.80 -30.49 11.74
N PRO A 382 11.84 -30.69 10.41
CA PRO A 382 13.10 -30.78 9.69
C PRO A 382 13.92 -29.53 10.02
N ALA A 383 15.18 -29.71 10.42
CA ALA A 383 16.04 -28.60 10.78
C ALA A 383 16.24 -27.59 9.63
N ASP A 384 15.87 -27.93 8.39
CA ASP A 384 15.74 -27.02 7.25
C ASP A 384 14.61 -25.98 7.41
N VAL A 385 13.49 -26.40 8.00
CA VAL A 385 12.36 -25.53 8.34
C VAL A 385 12.72 -24.67 9.54
N VAL A 386 13.42 -25.25 10.52
CA VAL A 386 13.98 -24.50 11.65
C VAL A 386 15.02 -23.49 11.17
N ALA A 387 15.90 -23.83 10.23
CA ALA A 387 16.94 -22.94 9.70
C ALA A 387 16.37 -21.83 8.81
N ALA A 388 15.32 -22.10 8.02
CA ALA A 388 14.62 -21.07 7.27
C ALA A 388 13.82 -20.14 8.20
N LEU A 389 13.19 -20.68 9.26
CA LEU A 389 12.55 -19.89 10.31
C LEU A 389 13.55 -19.14 11.18
N MET A 390 14.74 -19.71 11.42
CA MET A 390 15.84 -19.07 12.14
C MET A 390 16.52 -18.01 11.29
N PHE A 391 16.61 -18.17 9.97
CA PHE A 391 17.06 -17.11 9.06
C PHE A 391 16.06 -15.95 9.03
N LEU A 392 14.76 -16.26 8.99
CA LEU A 392 13.71 -15.25 9.12
C LEU A 392 13.68 -14.63 10.53
N GLU A 393 13.93 -15.41 11.59
CA GLU A 393 14.03 -14.94 12.98
C GLU A 393 15.29 -14.12 13.23
N ASP A 394 16.42 -14.49 12.62
CA ASP A 394 17.67 -13.74 12.64
C ASP A 394 17.54 -12.48 11.80
N TYR A 395 16.81 -12.51 10.68
CA TYR A 395 16.42 -11.30 9.94
C TYR A 395 15.55 -10.36 10.80
N ILE A 396 14.57 -10.90 11.54
CA ILE A 396 13.75 -10.14 12.52
C ILE A 396 14.58 -9.62 13.71
N ARG A 397 15.59 -10.38 14.18
CA ARG A 397 16.52 -9.95 15.24
C ARG A 397 17.49 -8.89 14.74
N TYR A 398 17.98 -9.00 13.50
CA TYR A 398 18.87 -8.01 12.89
C TYR A 398 18.15 -6.67 12.66
N THR A 399 16.83 -6.69 12.45
CA THR A 399 15.99 -5.48 12.40
C THR A 399 15.61 -4.91 13.78
N LYS A 400 16.13 -5.49 14.89
CA LYS A 400 15.97 -5.04 16.28
C LYS A 400 14.50 -4.81 16.72
N LEU A 401 13.56 -5.69 16.37
CA LEU A 401 12.17 -5.52 16.80
C LEU A 401 11.58 -6.76 17.52
N PRO A 402 10.90 -6.55 18.68
CA PRO A 402 10.24 -7.63 19.40
C PRO A 402 8.94 -8.07 18.69
N ARG A 403 8.82 -9.38 18.43
CA ARG A 403 7.68 -10.11 17.81
C ARG A 403 6.29 -9.76 18.37
N LYS A 404 6.19 -9.26 19.61
CA LYS A 404 4.94 -9.20 20.37
C LYS A 404 4.04 -8.00 20.04
N VAL A 405 4.59 -6.98 19.40
CA VAL A 405 3.84 -5.75 19.03
C VAL A 405 3.20 -5.87 17.65
N SER A 406 3.78 -6.65 16.73
CA SER A 406 3.29 -6.73 15.35
C SER A 406 2.00 -7.55 15.21
N ASN A 407 1.70 -8.46 16.13
CA ASN A 407 0.46 -9.24 16.11
C ASN A 407 -0.78 -8.37 16.35
N ALA A 408 -0.63 -7.22 17.01
CA ALA A 408 -1.73 -6.25 17.20
C ALA A 408 -1.89 -5.28 16.01
N ILE A 409 -0.90 -5.23 15.10
CA ILE A 409 -0.83 -4.32 13.93
C ILE A 409 -1.20 -5.09 12.64
N GLY A 410 -1.82 -6.26 12.79
CA GLY A 410 -2.39 -7.04 11.69
C GLY A 410 -3.52 -6.27 11.02
N ASN A 411 -3.28 -5.80 9.80
CA ASN A 411 -4.30 -5.15 8.99
C ASN A 411 -5.44 -6.16 8.75
N LYS A 412 -6.66 -5.89 9.26
CA LYS A 412 -7.84 -6.75 9.06
C LYS A 412 -8.17 -6.98 7.59
N ASP A 413 -7.76 -6.07 6.69
CA ASP A 413 -7.85 -6.25 5.24
C ASP A 413 -7.05 -7.46 4.71
N ILE A 414 -6.07 -7.94 5.48
CA ILE A 414 -5.22 -9.09 5.13
C ILE A 414 -5.61 -10.34 5.93
N GLU A 415 -6.27 -10.21 7.08
CA GLU A 415 -6.88 -11.35 7.80
C GLU A 415 -8.01 -12.02 7.00
N VAL A 416 -8.69 -11.28 6.12
CA VAL A 416 -9.65 -11.84 5.14
C VAL A 416 -8.99 -12.85 4.19
N PHE A 417 -7.66 -12.77 4.01
CA PHE A 417 -6.90 -13.74 3.23
C PHE A 417 -6.68 -15.07 3.99
N ALA A 418 -6.78 -15.05 5.32
CA ALA A 418 -6.48 -16.14 6.23
C ALA A 418 -7.73 -16.71 6.93
N GLY A 419 -8.81 -16.94 6.17
CA GLY A 419 -9.81 -17.97 6.51
C GLY A 419 -10.67 -17.73 7.75
N THR A 420 -11.32 -16.57 7.85
CA THR A 420 -12.54 -16.44 8.66
C THR A 420 -13.69 -15.99 7.76
N ASP A 421 -14.76 -16.78 7.72
CA ASP A 421 -15.93 -16.62 6.82
C ASP A 421 -16.83 -15.41 7.16
N ASP A 422 -16.38 -14.47 7.99
CA ASP A 422 -17.26 -13.46 8.57
C ASP A 422 -17.19 -12.10 7.83
N CYS A 423 -17.78 -12.06 6.64
CA CYS A 423 -18.08 -10.83 5.90
C CYS A 423 -19.16 -9.94 6.59
N SER A 424 -19.65 -10.31 7.77
CA SER A 424 -20.72 -9.62 8.49
C SER A 424 -20.32 -8.23 9.04
N PHE A 425 -19.02 -7.97 9.20
CA PHE A 425 -18.51 -6.71 9.76
C PHE A 425 -18.53 -5.52 8.78
N LEU A 426 -18.35 -5.75 7.47
CA LEU A 426 -18.45 -4.70 6.45
C LEU A 426 -19.91 -4.21 6.27
N VAL A 427 -20.88 -5.10 6.51
CA VAL A 427 -22.32 -4.80 6.36
C VAL A 427 -22.87 -3.99 7.53
N LYS A 428 -22.37 -4.21 8.77
CA LYS A 428 -22.84 -3.48 9.97
C LYS A 428 -22.39 -2.01 10.02
N ARG A 429 -21.45 -1.58 9.17
CA ARG A 429 -21.01 -0.18 9.09
C ARG A 429 -21.92 0.73 8.25
N ARG A 430 -22.94 0.18 7.57
CA ARG A 430 -23.93 0.94 6.78
C ARG A 430 -24.70 2.00 7.56
N GLU A 431 -24.72 1.94 8.90
CA GLU A 431 -25.56 2.82 9.71
C GLU A 431 -24.79 3.85 10.57
N LYS A 432 -23.46 3.85 10.60
CA LYS A 432 -22.69 4.72 11.52
C LYS A 432 -21.61 5.61 10.91
N VAL A 433 -21.32 5.49 9.61
CA VAL A 433 -20.36 6.38 8.93
C VAL A 433 -21.09 7.23 7.90
N MET A 434 -22.06 8.00 8.39
CA MET A 434 -22.67 9.11 7.66
C MET A 434 -22.56 10.31 8.60
N PHE A 435 -21.74 11.29 8.19
CA PHE A 435 -21.65 12.64 8.72
C PHE A 435 -21.48 12.80 10.24
N GLU A 436 -20.27 13.14 10.69
CA GLU A 436 -20.09 14.16 11.75
C GLU A 436 -18.60 14.60 11.80
N LEU A 437 -18.30 15.69 11.10
CA LEU A 437 -17.25 16.61 11.51
C LEU A 437 -17.83 17.43 12.66
N PRO A 438 -17.30 17.39 13.90
CA PRO A 438 -17.77 18.29 14.93
C PRO A 438 -17.26 19.71 14.63
N LEU A 439 -18.09 20.48 13.94
CA LEU A 439 -18.02 21.95 13.95
C LEU A 439 -18.19 22.41 15.40
N GLY A 440 -17.21 23.18 15.87
CA GLY A 440 -17.12 23.63 17.25
C GLY A 440 -18.35 24.38 17.74
N LYS A 441 -18.92 23.89 18.84
CA LYS A 441 -19.55 24.74 19.86
C LYS A 441 -18.46 25.21 20.82
N ALA A 442 -17.58 26.09 20.34
CA ALA A 442 -16.73 26.91 21.20
C ALA A 442 -17.36 28.30 21.27
N GLY A 443 -18.27 28.48 22.21
CA GLY A 443 -18.94 29.76 22.42
C GLY A 443 -19.72 29.72 23.73
N ARG A 444 -19.15 30.39 24.74
CA ARG A 444 -19.67 30.61 26.11
C ARG A 444 -19.39 29.48 27.10
N SER A 445 -18.30 29.61 27.85
CA SER A 445 -18.37 30.07 29.25
C SER A 445 -17.00 29.80 29.91
N LEU A 446 -16.23 30.86 30.15
CA LEU A 446 -15.16 30.93 31.15
C LEU A 446 -14.66 32.39 31.18
N MET A 447 -15.52 33.26 31.70
CA MET A 447 -15.08 34.38 32.52
C MET A 447 -15.11 33.91 33.98
N VAL A 448 -14.29 34.55 34.82
CA VAL A 448 -14.09 34.36 36.26
C VAL A 448 -12.97 33.37 36.62
N ALA A 449 -11.72 33.80 36.49
CA ALA A 449 -10.95 34.45 37.56
C ALA A 449 -9.68 35.09 36.97
#